data_AF-A0A8J2Y7B8-F1
#
_entry.id   AF-A0A8J2Y7B8-F1
#
_cell.length_a   1.000
_cell.length_b   1.000
_cell.length_c   1.000
_cell.angle_alpha   90.00
_cell.angle_beta   90.00
_cell.angle_gamma   90.00
#
_symmetry.space_group_name_H-M   'P 1'
#
loop_
_entity.id
_entity.type
_entity.pdbx_description
1 polymer ?
#
loop_
_entity_poly.entity_id
_entity_poly.type
_entity_poly.pdbx_seq_one_letter_code
_entity_poly.pdbx_strand_id
1 'polypeptide(L)'
;MKQLILSIAAVAVFSFTSCSSDDDGGTSCEQLLINLNAAAEAWIQNPESQSHCNDYRASIEAFMGRECTGSDAYASLLAELSCSDL
;
A
#
# COMPACT_ATOMS: atom_id res chain seq x y z
N MET A 1 0.61 2.06 -27.00
CA MET A 1 0.78 0.86 -26.15
C MET A 1 0.39 1.24 -24.73
N LYS A 2 -0.88 1.06 -24.34
CA LYS A 2 -1.49 1.74 -23.16
C LYS A 2 -2.52 0.86 -22.42
N GLN A 3 -2.46 -0.46 -22.59
CA GLN A 3 -3.61 -1.33 -22.26
C GLN A 3 -3.22 -2.57 -21.42
N LEU A 4 -1.99 -2.68 -20.91
CA LEU A 4 -1.52 -3.91 -20.25
C LEU A 4 -1.32 -3.80 -18.73
N ILE A 5 -1.62 -2.66 -18.09
CA ILE A 5 -1.37 -2.47 -16.65
C ILE A 5 -2.64 -2.71 -15.79
N LEU A 6 -3.80 -2.91 -16.42
CA LEU A 6 -5.09 -2.99 -15.71
C LEU A 6 -5.44 -4.38 -15.13
N SER A 7 -4.58 -5.39 -15.28
CA SER A 7 -4.96 -6.78 -14.97
C SER A 7 -4.58 -7.28 -13.57
N ILE A 8 -3.94 -6.47 -12.72
CA ILE A 8 -3.49 -6.92 -11.38
C ILE A 8 -4.50 -6.55 -10.27
N ALA A 9 -5.51 -5.73 -10.58
CA ALA A 9 -6.50 -5.24 -9.59
C ALA A 9 -7.56 -6.28 -9.14
N ALA A 10 -7.51 -7.53 -9.61
CA ALA A 10 -8.64 -8.47 -9.47
C ALA A 10 -8.45 -9.62 -8.46
N VAL A 11 -7.38 -9.65 -7.67
CA VAL A 11 -7.15 -10.74 -6.69
C VAL A 11 -6.97 -10.18 -5.29
N ALA A 12 -8.01 -9.57 -4.73
CA ALA A 12 -8.04 -9.20 -3.30
C ALA A 12 -9.45 -9.30 -2.71
N VAL A 13 -10.30 -10.15 -3.27
CA VAL A 13 -11.57 -10.53 -2.66
C VAL A 13 -11.43 -12.00 -2.30
N PHE A 14 -11.70 -12.37 -1.05
CA PHE A 14 -11.73 -13.75 -0.48
C PHE A 14 -10.57 -14.21 0.42
N SER A 15 -10.07 -13.33 1.31
CA SER A 15 -9.35 -13.76 2.51
C SER A 15 -9.73 -12.96 3.76
N PHE A 16 -11.04 -12.80 4.01
CA PHE A 16 -11.57 -12.23 5.27
C PHE A 16 -11.58 -13.26 6.40
N THR A 17 -10.45 -13.90 6.68
CA THR A 17 -10.33 -14.75 7.87
C THR A 17 -8.97 -14.48 8.49
N SER A 18 -9.00 -14.05 9.76
CA SER A 18 -7.86 -13.67 10.60
C SER A 18 -7.34 -12.22 10.53
N CYS A 19 -8.24 -11.22 10.64
CA CYS A 19 -7.94 -10.10 11.54
C CYS A 19 -8.25 -10.57 12.96
N SER A 20 -7.32 -11.31 13.56
CA SER A 20 -7.34 -11.55 15.00
C SER A 20 -6.33 -10.59 15.60
N SER A 21 -6.86 -9.67 16.42
CA SER A 21 -6.21 -8.88 17.47
C SER A 21 -6.46 -7.37 17.36
N ASP A 22 -7.10 -6.89 18.43
CA ASP A 22 -7.17 -5.52 18.94
C ASP A 22 -8.21 -4.56 18.37
N ASP A 23 -9.39 -4.72 18.97
CA ASP A 23 -10.22 -3.65 19.55
C ASP A 23 -9.35 -2.60 20.29
N ASP A 24 -8.81 -1.59 19.59
CA ASP A 24 -8.26 -0.38 20.24
C ASP A 24 -8.10 0.76 19.21
N GLY A 25 -8.99 1.76 19.24
CA GLY A 25 -8.87 3.16 18.77
C GLY A 25 -8.07 3.58 17.50
N GLY A 26 -7.54 2.64 16.72
CA GLY A 26 -6.56 2.86 15.66
C GLY A 26 -7.14 2.63 14.27
N THR A 27 -6.40 3.11 13.26
CA THR A 27 -6.78 2.99 11.85
C THR A 27 -6.97 1.51 11.46
N SER A 28 -8.13 1.17 10.89
CA SER A 28 -8.43 -0.19 10.42
C SER A 28 -7.59 -0.58 9.21
N CYS A 29 -7.40 -1.88 8.97
CA CYS A 29 -6.71 -2.36 7.77
C CYS A 29 -7.39 -1.89 6.47
N GLU A 30 -8.72 -1.74 6.44
CA GLU A 30 -9.41 -1.17 5.28
C GLU A 30 -9.02 0.29 5.06
N GLN A 31 -8.96 1.08 6.12
CA GLN A 31 -8.56 2.49 6.02
C GLN A 31 -7.08 2.63 5.64
N LEU A 32 -6.20 1.76 6.15
CA LEU A 32 -4.80 1.71 5.74
C LEU A 32 -4.65 1.36 4.26
N LEU A 33 -5.44 0.41 3.76
CA LEU A 33 -5.45 0.05 2.35
C LEU A 33 -5.96 1.20 1.47
N ILE A 34 -6.99 1.94 1.92
CA ILE A 34 -7.47 3.16 1.24
C ILE A 34 -6.34 4.19 1.16
N ASN A 35 -5.65 4.45 2.27
CA ASN A 35 -4.56 5.41 2.33
C ASN A 35 -3.39 4.99 1.43
N LEU A 36 -3.03 3.70 1.44
CA LEU A 36 -2.00 3.11 0.58
C LEU A 36 -2.32 3.33 -0.89
N ASN A 37 -3.55 3.03 -1.33
CA ASN A 37 -3.97 3.26 -2.71
C ASN A 37 -3.92 4.74 -3.09
N ALA A 38 -4.42 5.62 -2.23
CA ALA A 38 -4.39 7.07 -2.48
C ALA A 38 -2.95 7.61 -2.61
N ALA A 39 -2.03 7.15 -1.75
CA ALA A 39 -0.62 7.53 -1.81
C ALA A 39 0.07 6.95 -3.05
N ALA A 40 -0.26 5.71 -3.43
CA ALA A 40 0.20 5.10 -4.68
C ALA A 40 -0.24 5.92 -5.89
N GLU A 41 -1.51 6.33 -5.95
CA GLU A 41 -2.05 7.16 -7.02
C GLU A 41 -1.37 8.53 -7.08
N ALA A 42 -1.15 9.18 -5.95
CA ALA A 42 -0.47 10.46 -5.88
C ALA A 42 0.97 10.38 -6.40
N TRP A 43 1.70 9.31 -6.03
CA TRP A 43 3.05 9.06 -6.53
C TRP A 43 3.05 8.71 -8.02
N ILE A 44 2.12 7.88 -8.51
CA ILE A 44 2.02 7.55 -9.94
C ILE A 44 1.72 8.80 -10.78
N GLN A 45 0.92 9.73 -10.27
CA GLN A 45 0.58 10.97 -10.96
C GLN A 45 1.74 11.98 -10.99
N ASN A 46 2.59 11.97 -9.97
CA ASN A 46 3.74 12.87 -9.84
C ASN A 46 4.96 12.08 -9.33
N PRO A 47 5.53 11.19 -10.18
CA PRO A 47 6.56 10.26 -9.77
C PRO A 47 7.86 10.95 -9.36
N GLU A 48 8.09 12.19 -9.82
CA GLU A 48 9.20 13.05 -9.41
C GLU A 48 9.01 13.73 -8.03
N SER A 49 7.84 13.61 -7.41
CA SER A 49 7.61 14.20 -6.09
C SER A 49 8.17 13.30 -4.99
N GLN A 50 9.27 13.75 -4.37
CA GLN A 50 9.83 13.10 -3.20
C GLN A 50 8.82 12.97 -2.05
N SER A 51 7.95 13.97 -1.85
CA SER A 51 6.90 13.88 -0.83
C SER A 51 5.94 12.73 -1.12
N HIS A 52 5.46 12.61 -2.36
CA HIS A 52 4.51 11.54 -2.70
C HIS A 52 5.14 10.15 -2.66
N CYS A 53 6.41 10.01 -3.02
CA CYS A 53 7.13 8.75 -2.82
C CYS A 53 7.21 8.38 -1.33
N ASN A 54 7.58 9.34 -0.47
CA ASN A 54 7.67 9.12 0.97
C ASN A 54 6.31 8.80 1.60
N ASP A 55 5.24 9.47 1.16
CA ASP A 55 3.87 9.20 1.62
C ASP A 55 3.42 7.79 1.23
N TYR A 56 3.76 7.35 0.01
CA TYR A 56 3.47 6.00 -0.45
C TYR A 56 4.23 4.95 0.35
N ARG A 57 5.54 5.17 0.55
CA ARG A 57 6.38 4.33 1.40
C ARG A 57 5.84 4.20 2.81
N ALA A 58 5.51 5.32 3.45
CA ALA A 58 4.96 5.34 4.82
C ALA A 58 3.63 4.58 4.91
N SER A 59 2.79 4.67 3.87
CA SER A 59 1.52 3.94 3.81
C SER A 59 1.71 2.43 3.68
N ILE A 60 2.73 1.98 2.92
CA ILE A 60 3.13 0.56 2.86
C ILE A 60 3.64 0.08 4.23
N GLU A 61 4.54 0.84 4.85
CA GLU A 61 5.09 0.54 6.19
C GLU A 61 3.98 0.45 7.24
N ALA A 62 2.97 1.32 7.20
CA ALA A 62 1.83 1.29 8.10
C ALA A 62 0.91 0.07 7.88
N PHE A 63 0.66 -0.31 6.62
CA PHE A 63 -0.14 -1.49 6.28
C PHE A 63 0.56 -2.80 6.71
N MET A 64 1.89 -2.87 6.54
CA MET A 64 2.72 -3.98 7.00
C MET A 64 2.88 -4.02 8.51
N GLY A 65 3.09 -2.87 9.16
CA GLY A 65 3.28 -2.77 10.62
C GLY A 65 2.03 -3.15 11.42
N ARG A 66 0.86 -3.17 10.78
CA ARG A 66 -0.41 -3.65 11.36
C ARG A 66 -0.73 -5.10 10.99
N GLU A 67 0.20 -5.78 10.31
CA GLU A 67 0.09 -7.18 9.91
C GLU A 67 -1.22 -7.48 9.16
N CYS A 68 -1.68 -6.51 8.36
CA CYS A 68 -2.91 -6.64 7.59
C CYS A 68 -2.78 -7.81 6.60
N THR A 69 -3.90 -8.49 6.31
CA THR A 69 -3.91 -9.61 5.37
C THR A 69 -3.34 -9.21 4.01
N GLY A 70 -2.34 -9.95 3.53
CA GLY A 70 -1.69 -9.69 2.24
C GLY A 70 -0.64 -8.57 2.28
N SER A 71 -0.33 -8.03 3.47
CA SER A 71 0.72 -7.02 3.63
C SER A 71 2.13 -7.55 3.33
N ASP A 72 2.34 -8.85 3.45
CA ASP A 72 3.56 -9.57 3.07
C ASP A 72 3.91 -9.41 1.58
N ALA A 73 2.90 -9.26 0.71
CA ALA A 73 3.10 -9.00 -0.71
C ALA A 73 3.78 -7.64 -0.99
N TYR A 74 3.73 -6.72 -0.03
CA TYR A 74 4.33 -5.39 -0.16
C TYR A 74 5.78 -5.32 0.35
N ALA A 75 6.31 -6.38 0.96
CA ALA A 75 7.68 -6.38 1.47
C ALA A 75 8.72 -6.20 0.35
N SER A 76 8.55 -6.89 -0.78
CA SER A 76 9.41 -6.72 -1.95
C SER A 76 9.28 -5.32 -2.55
N LEU A 77 8.04 -4.83 -2.64
CA LEU A 77 7.77 -3.49 -3.16
C LEU A 77 8.45 -2.42 -2.30
N LEU A 78 8.38 -2.53 -0.97
CA LEU A 78 9.04 -1.62 -0.05
C LEU A 78 10.57 -1.66 -0.18
N ALA A 79 11.14 -2.84 -0.40
CA ALA A 79 12.59 -3.00 -0.60
C ALA A 79 13.07 -2.40 -1.92
N GLU A 80 12.24 -2.44 -2.96
CA GLU A 80 12.54 -1.87 -4.29
C GLU A 80 12.19 -0.37 -4.39
N LEU A 81 11.33 0.15 -3.52
CA LEU A 81 10.90 1.54 -3.52
C LEU A 81 12.04 2.46 -3.03
N SER A 82 12.81 3.00 -3.97
CA SER A 82 13.85 4.01 -3.70
C SER A 82 13.28 5.42 -3.83
N CYS A 83 12.96 6.07 -2.71
CA CYS A 83 12.59 7.49 -2.67
C CYS A 83 13.80 8.44 -2.57
N SER A 84 15.02 7.91 -2.67
CA SER A 84 16.26 8.68 -2.61
C SER A 84 16.51 9.41 -3.93
N ASP A 85 16.61 10.74 -3.85
CA ASP A 85 17.01 11.69 -4.91
C ASP A 85 16.16 11.68 -6.20
N LEU A 86 14.86 11.94 -6.06
CA LEU A 86 14.04 12.56 -7.12
C LEU A 86 14.26 14.07 -7.19
#